data_AF-A0A919E0X6-F1
#
_entry.id   AF-A0A919E0X6-F1
#
_cell.length_a   1.000
_cell.length_b   1.000
_cell.length_c   1.000
_cell.angle_alpha   90.00
_cell.angle_beta   90.00
_cell.angle_gamma   90.00
#
_symmetry.space_group_name_H-M   'P 1'
#
loop_
_entity.id
_entity.type
_entity.pdbx_description
1 polymer ?
#
loop_
_entity_poly.entity_id
_entity_poly.type
_entity_poly.pdbx_seq_one_letter_code
_entity_poly.pdbx_strand_id
1 'polypeptide(L)'
;MSDVEKGGTSTPIVLISPAMTAVFGYLPKPAFGGPGARTLMREWARMVLTGRPPYAVDRPITTPALVISLGNDTLSPVAAVDDLAHRLFSSISVTRWHCTSDQAPPGSTNDHIGWVRTPATVVDRIVTWWHDTPRS
;
A
#
# COMPACT_ATOMS: atom_id res chain seq x y z
N MET A 1 16.72 -4.73 -38.70
CA MET A 1 17.92 -4.06 -38.14
C MET A 1 17.41 -2.92 -37.27
N SER A 2 16.89 -3.28 -36.09
CA SER A 2 17.41 -2.92 -34.74
C SER A 2 17.01 -1.49 -34.35
N ASP A 3 16.26 -1.23 -33.28
CA ASP A 3 16.48 -1.68 -31.90
C ASP A 3 15.17 -1.95 -31.15
N VAL A 4 15.14 -3.12 -30.48
CA VAL A 4 14.21 -3.51 -29.43
C VAL A 4 15.04 -3.72 -28.16
N GLU A 5 14.43 -3.38 -27.02
CA GLU A 5 14.87 -3.67 -25.65
C GLU A 5 16.05 -2.88 -25.07
N LYS A 6 15.71 -1.89 -24.25
CA LYS A 6 16.42 -1.66 -22.98
C LYS A 6 15.46 -1.91 -21.83
N GLY A 7 15.40 -3.17 -21.42
CA GLY A 7 14.84 -3.58 -20.13
C GLY A 7 15.61 -2.87 -19.02
N GLY A 8 14.97 -1.86 -18.42
CA GLY A 8 15.44 -1.22 -17.22
C GLY A 8 15.25 -2.18 -16.06
N THR A 9 16.36 -2.79 -15.63
CA THR A 9 16.47 -3.60 -14.42
C THR A 9 15.93 -2.82 -13.23
N SER A 10 14.70 -3.13 -12.83
CA SER A 10 14.09 -2.60 -11.61
C SER A 10 14.85 -3.19 -10.43
N THR A 11 15.84 -2.46 -9.96
CA THR A 11 16.52 -2.75 -8.69
C THR A 11 15.42 -2.81 -7.61
N PRO A 12 15.28 -3.90 -6.85
CA PRO A 12 14.23 -4.00 -5.86
C PRO A 12 14.49 -2.97 -4.76
N ILE A 13 13.68 -1.90 -4.75
CA ILE A 13 13.60 -0.86 -3.71
C ILE A 13 13.52 -1.48 -2.30
N VAL A 14 13.06 -2.72 -2.21
CA VAL A 14 12.91 -3.53 -1.00
C VAL A 14 14.24 -3.75 -0.23
N LEU A 15 15.39 -3.83 -0.90
CA LEU A 15 16.67 -4.14 -0.22
C LEU A 15 17.42 -2.92 0.32
N ILE A 16 17.04 -1.71 -0.08
CA ILE A 16 17.75 -0.48 0.30
C ILE A 16 17.37 -0.03 1.73
N SER A 17 16.20 -0.44 2.23
CA SER A 17 15.64 0.03 3.51
C SER A 17 16.38 -0.43 4.79
N PRO A 18 16.74 -1.73 4.98
CA PRO A 18 17.36 -2.17 6.24
C PRO A 18 18.80 -1.69 6.39
N ALA A 19 19.57 -1.70 5.30
CA ALA A 19 20.98 -1.30 5.30
C ALA A 19 21.15 0.20 5.55
N MET A 20 20.32 1.05 4.94
CA MET A 20 20.36 2.50 5.16
C MET A 20 19.87 2.89 6.56
N THR A 21 18.84 2.21 7.09
CA THR A 21 18.34 2.45 8.45
C THR A 21 19.34 1.99 9.52
N ALA A 22 20.13 0.95 9.26
CA ALA A 22 21.20 0.49 10.14
C ALA A 22 22.36 1.49 10.25
N VAL A 23 22.68 2.20 9.16
CA VAL A 23 23.79 3.17 9.09
C VAL A 23 23.38 4.57 9.54
N PHE A 24 22.23 5.08 9.11
CA PHE A 24 21.80 6.47 9.38
C PHE A 24 20.80 6.61 10.53
N GLY A 25 20.15 5.50 10.93
CA GLY A 25 19.13 5.53 11.97
C GLY A 25 17.81 6.20 11.57
N TYR A 26 17.67 6.59 10.29
CA TYR A 26 16.45 7.04 9.63
C TYR A 26 16.56 6.73 8.14
N LEU A 27 15.43 6.68 7.43
CA LEU A 27 15.41 6.57 5.98
C LEU A 27 15.47 7.99 5.36
N PRO A 28 16.51 8.36 4.60
CA PRO A 28 16.61 9.69 3.99
C PRO A 28 15.61 9.87 2.84
N LYS A 29 15.29 11.13 2.53
CA LYS A 29 14.46 11.49 1.37
C LYS A 29 15.01 10.86 0.08
N PRO A 30 14.16 10.45 -0.89
CA PRO A 30 12.71 10.70 -0.99
C PRO A 30 11.83 9.52 -0.56
N ALA A 31 12.38 8.44 0.00
CA ALA A 31 11.68 7.16 0.12
C ALA A 31 10.47 7.19 1.08
N PHE A 32 10.44 8.09 2.05
CA PHE A 32 9.30 8.41 2.91
C PHE A 32 9.25 9.94 3.04
N GLY A 33 8.07 10.56 3.00
CA GLY A 33 7.86 12.03 3.04
C GLY A 33 8.41 12.78 4.26
N GLY A 34 9.18 12.13 5.13
CA GLY A 34 9.91 12.67 6.28
C GLY A 34 10.78 11.57 6.92
N PRO A 35 11.67 11.90 7.88
CA PRO A 35 12.47 10.90 8.58
C PRO A 35 11.56 9.96 9.38
N GLY A 36 11.43 8.71 8.93
CA GLY A 36 10.75 7.66 9.70
C GLY A 36 11.53 7.32 10.96
N ALA A 37 10.86 7.25 12.12
CA ALA A 37 11.48 6.83 13.37
C ALA A 37 12.15 5.45 13.18
N ARG A 38 13.39 5.29 13.66
CA ARG A 38 14.19 4.05 13.50
C ARG A 38 13.40 2.78 13.83
N THR A 39 12.63 2.83 14.92
CA THR A 39 11.79 1.73 15.39
C THR A 39 10.70 1.39 14.36
N LEU A 40 10.01 2.39 13.81
CA LEU A 40 8.99 2.19 12.78
C LEU A 40 9.59 1.54 11.53
N MET A 41 10.74 2.02 11.05
CA MET A 41 11.39 1.46 9.87
C MET A 41 11.90 0.03 10.08
N ARG A 42 12.36 -0.31 11.30
CA ARG A 42 12.74 -1.68 11.65
C ARG A 42 11.56 -2.63 11.69
N GLU A 43 10.44 -2.23 12.29
CA GLU A 43 9.24 -3.06 12.32
C GLU A 43 8.60 -3.19 10.93
N TRP A 44 8.62 -2.13 10.14
CA TRP A 44 8.20 -2.19 8.75
C TRP A 44 9.08 -3.15 7.93
N ALA A 45 10.41 -3.07 8.06
CA ALA A 45 11.32 -4.00 7.40
C ALA A 45 11.07 -5.46 7.83
N ARG A 46 10.81 -5.70 9.13
CA ARG A 46 10.43 -7.03 9.63
C ARG A 46 9.13 -7.49 8.98
N MET A 47 8.12 -6.63 8.88
CA MET A 47 6.84 -6.95 8.24
C MET A 47 7.01 -7.28 6.76
N VAL A 48 7.81 -6.51 6.02
CA VAL A 48 8.13 -6.77 4.61
C VAL A 48 8.85 -8.11 4.43
N LEU A 49 9.80 -8.44 5.30
CA LEU A 49 10.57 -9.69 5.21
C LEU A 49 9.79 -10.92 5.66
N THR A 50 8.89 -10.78 6.62
CA THR A 50 8.18 -11.92 7.24
C THR A 50 6.74 -12.07 6.78
N GLY A 51 6.16 -11.04 6.16
CA GLY A 51 4.73 -10.97 5.84
C GLY A 51 3.83 -10.93 7.09
N ARG A 52 4.38 -10.64 8.27
CA ARG A 52 3.64 -10.70 9.54
C ARG A 52 3.62 -9.33 10.24
N PRO A 53 2.46 -8.89 10.75
CA PRO A 53 2.40 -7.70 11.58
C PRO A 53 3.15 -7.92 12.91
N PRO A 54 3.68 -6.84 13.54
CA PRO A 54 4.46 -6.94 14.77
C PRO A 54 3.60 -7.17 16.04
N TYR A 55 2.32 -7.49 15.88
CA TYR A 55 1.36 -7.72 16.95
C TYR A 55 0.47 -8.92 16.63
N ALA A 56 -0.01 -9.61 17.68
CA ALA A 56 -1.02 -10.64 17.55
C ALA A 56 -2.40 -10.01 17.37
N VAL A 57 -3.27 -10.68 16.60
CA VAL A 57 -4.67 -10.31 16.45
C VAL A 57 -5.50 -11.29 17.25
N ASP A 58 -5.84 -10.92 18.48
CA ASP A 58 -6.61 -11.80 19.37
C ASP A 58 -8.07 -11.91 18.94
N ARG A 59 -8.60 -10.88 18.27
CA ARG A 59 -9.96 -10.81 17.76
C ARG A 59 -9.98 -10.07 16.42
N PRO A 60 -10.76 -10.55 15.42
CA PRO A 60 -10.89 -9.85 14.15
C PRO A 60 -11.57 -8.49 14.37
N ILE A 61 -11.13 -7.49 13.63
CA ILE A 61 -11.75 -6.16 13.59
C ILE A 61 -13.12 -6.29 12.93
N THR A 62 -14.17 -5.87 13.63
CA THR A 62 -15.57 -5.95 13.14
C THR A 62 -16.14 -4.61 12.69
N THR A 63 -15.40 -3.51 12.89
CA THR A 63 -15.79 -2.19 12.37
C THR A 63 -15.86 -2.23 10.84
N PRO A 64 -16.94 -1.73 10.21
CA PRO A 64 -17.01 -1.60 8.76
C PRO A 64 -15.80 -0.86 8.19
N ALA A 65 -15.13 -1.47 7.21
CA ALA A 65 -13.90 -0.98 6.63
C ALA A 65 -13.93 -1.10 5.10
N LEU A 66 -13.59 0.00 4.42
CA LEU A 66 -13.28 -0.01 3.00
C LEU A 66 -11.77 -0.27 2.82
N VAL A 67 -11.43 -1.37 2.15
CA VAL A 67 -10.05 -1.74 1.85
C VAL A 67 -9.77 -1.53 0.36
N ILE A 68 -8.89 -0.59 0.06
CA ILE A 68 -8.55 -0.18 -1.30
C ILE A 68 -7.13 -0.64 -1.64
N SER A 69 -6.95 -1.23 -2.81
CA SER A 69 -5.64 -1.46 -3.41
C SER A 69 -5.60 -0.84 -4.80
N LEU A 70 -4.44 -0.39 -5.24
CA LEU A 70 -4.29 0.31 -6.52
C LEU A 70 -3.46 -0.53 -7.51
N GLY A 71 -3.80 -0.48 -8.79
CA GLY A 71 -3.26 -1.33 -9.86
C GLY A 71 -1.75 -1.26 -9.99
N ASN A 72 -1.18 -0.06 -9.95
CA ASN A 72 0.25 0.17 -10.15
C ASN A 72 1.03 0.29 -8.81
N ASP A 73 0.42 -0.08 -7.68
CA ASP A 73 1.07 0.00 -6.37
C ASP A 73 2.01 -1.19 -6.12
N THR A 74 3.32 -0.91 -6.17
CA THR A 74 4.37 -1.90 -5.91
C THR A 74 4.74 -2.00 -4.42
N LEU A 75 4.34 -1.05 -3.59
CA LEU A 75 4.59 -1.05 -2.14
C LEU A 75 3.47 -1.74 -1.36
N SER A 76 2.24 -1.71 -1.88
CA SER A 76 1.06 -2.40 -1.35
C SER A 76 0.37 -3.19 -2.46
N PRO A 77 1.02 -4.25 -2.99
CA PRO A 77 0.43 -5.08 -4.04
C PRO A 77 -0.88 -5.72 -3.57
N VAL A 78 -1.81 -5.92 -4.50
CA VAL A 78 -3.17 -6.42 -4.24
C VAL A 78 -3.21 -7.65 -3.32
N ALA A 79 -2.32 -8.63 -3.55
CA ALA A 79 -2.24 -9.84 -2.75
C ALA A 79 -1.83 -9.57 -1.29
N ALA A 80 -0.93 -8.62 -1.04
CA ALA A 80 -0.54 -8.25 0.32
C ALA A 80 -1.67 -7.52 1.05
N VAL A 81 -2.42 -6.68 0.33
CA VAL A 81 -3.61 -5.99 0.88
C VAL A 81 -4.70 -7.01 1.23
N ASP A 82 -4.96 -7.97 0.35
CA ASP A 82 -5.96 -9.02 0.57
C ASP A 82 -5.60 -9.90 1.76
N ASP A 83 -4.34 -10.31 1.85
CA ASP A 83 -3.82 -11.12 2.95
C ASP A 83 -3.89 -10.37 4.28
N LEU A 84 -3.52 -9.09 4.32
CA LEU A 84 -3.66 -8.26 5.51
C LEU A 84 -5.13 -8.12 5.92
N ALA A 85 -6.03 -7.85 4.97
CA ALA A 85 -7.46 -7.73 5.24
C ALA A 85 -8.03 -9.03 5.83
N HIS A 86 -7.65 -10.17 5.25
CA HIS A 86 -8.08 -11.49 5.71
C HIS A 86 -7.61 -11.82 7.14
N ARG A 87 -6.38 -11.43 7.50
CA ARG A 87 -5.84 -11.67 8.85
C ARG A 87 -6.43 -10.75 9.91
N LEU A 88 -6.67 -9.49 9.57
CA LEU A 88 -7.00 -8.46 10.55
C LEU A 88 -8.51 -8.28 10.78
N PHE A 89 -9.33 -8.44 9.75
CA PHE A 89 -10.74 -8.07 9.78
C PHE A 89 -11.66 -9.29 9.74
N SER A 90 -12.88 -9.10 10.26
CA SER A 90 -13.98 -10.00 9.97
C SER A 90 -14.37 -9.85 8.50
N SER A 91 -14.59 -10.95 7.79
CA SER A 91 -14.94 -10.90 6.37
C SER A 91 -16.22 -10.12 6.08
N ILE A 92 -17.17 -10.11 7.03
CA ILE A 92 -18.44 -9.39 6.89
C ILE A 92 -18.31 -7.87 7.09
N SER A 93 -17.21 -7.41 7.70
CA SER A 93 -16.98 -5.98 7.95
C SER A 93 -16.11 -5.34 6.86
N VAL A 94 -15.66 -6.09 5.86
CA VAL A 94 -14.79 -5.56 4.80
C VAL A 94 -15.56 -5.35 3.51
N THR A 95 -15.53 -4.13 3.01
CA THR A 95 -15.82 -3.83 1.60
C THR A 95 -14.48 -3.75 0.86
N ARG A 96 -14.26 -4.64 -0.11
CA ARG A 96 -13.01 -4.68 -0.86
C ARG A 96 -13.16 -4.01 -2.23
N TRP A 97 -12.21 -3.16 -2.62
CA TRP A 97 -12.15 -2.62 -3.97
C TRP A 97 -10.71 -2.50 -4.49
N HIS A 98 -10.44 -3.12 -5.63
CA HIS A 98 -9.19 -2.92 -6.36
C HIS A 98 -9.41 -1.88 -7.46
N CYS A 99 -8.73 -0.75 -7.36
CA CYS A 99 -8.70 0.29 -8.39
C CYS A 99 -7.73 -0.14 -9.50
N THR A 100 -8.25 -0.65 -10.60
CA THR A 100 -7.44 -1.09 -11.74
C THR A 100 -6.91 0.10 -12.53
N SER A 101 -5.83 -0.10 -13.29
CA SER A 101 -5.12 1.01 -13.95
C SER A 101 -5.93 1.69 -15.06
N ASP A 102 -6.94 1.01 -15.62
CA ASP A 102 -7.91 1.56 -16.57
C ASP A 102 -8.94 2.51 -15.91
N GLN A 103 -9.07 2.48 -14.59
CA GLN A 103 -9.93 3.40 -13.83
C GLN A 103 -9.21 4.72 -13.49
N ALA A 104 -7.91 4.81 -13.77
CA ALA A 104 -7.14 6.03 -13.61
C ALA A 104 -7.39 6.98 -14.80
N PRO A 105 -7.58 8.29 -14.58
CA PRO A 105 -7.68 9.26 -15.67
C PRO A 105 -6.52 9.17 -16.67
N PRO A 106 -6.74 9.43 -17.97
CA PRO A 106 -5.66 9.45 -18.96
C PRO A 106 -4.49 10.35 -18.53
N GLY A 107 -3.27 9.82 -18.61
CA GLY A 107 -2.05 10.56 -18.20
C GLY A 107 -1.83 10.63 -16.68
N SER A 108 -2.64 9.94 -15.88
CA SER A 108 -2.44 9.79 -14.45
C SER A 108 -1.87 8.42 -14.07
N THR A 109 -1.55 8.25 -12.80
CA THR A 109 -1.07 7.00 -12.22
C THR A 109 -1.88 6.67 -10.98
N ASN A 110 -2.16 5.39 -10.76
CA ASN A 110 -2.70 4.85 -9.52
C ASN A 110 -1.62 4.07 -8.75
N ASP A 111 -0.36 4.50 -8.78
CA ASP A 111 0.66 3.95 -7.89
C ASP A 111 0.52 4.49 -6.45
N HIS A 112 1.34 3.97 -5.54
CA HIS A 112 1.30 4.23 -4.09
C HIS A 112 1.17 5.72 -3.69
N ILE A 113 1.77 6.62 -4.46
CA ILE A 113 1.80 8.07 -4.16
C ILE A 113 1.09 8.86 -5.27
N GLY A 114 1.25 8.43 -6.52
CA GLY A 114 0.81 9.14 -7.70
C GLY A 114 -0.70 9.37 -7.77
N TRP A 115 -1.50 8.45 -7.21
CA TRP A 115 -2.96 8.56 -7.19
C TRP A 115 -3.46 9.86 -6.55
N VAL A 116 -2.72 10.41 -5.57
CA VAL A 116 -3.10 11.62 -4.83
C VAL A 116 -3.13 12.85 -5.73
N ARG A 117 -2.39 12.84 -6.85
CA ARG A 117 -2.38 13.96 -7.82
C ARG A 117 -3.67 14.03 -8.63
N THR A 118 -4.37 12.91 -8.77
CA THR A 118 -5.65 12.79 -9.49
C THR A 118 -6.62 11.95 -8.65
N PRO A 119 -7.06 12.47 -7.49
CA PRO A 119 -7.66 11.64 -6.44
C PRO A 119 -9.13 11.30 -6.68
N ALA A 120 -9.77 11.90 -7.69
CA ALA A 120 -11.22 11.86 -7.92
C ALA A 120 -11.79 10.43 -7.84
N THR A 121 -11.28 9.49 -8.63
CA THR A 121 -11.76 8.09 -8.65
C THR A 121 -11.75 7.43 -7.26
N VAL A 122 -10.68 7.65 -6.48
CA VAL A 122 -10.53 7.05 -5.14
C VAL A 122 -11.42 7.76 -4.13
N VAL A 123 -11.47 9.10 -4.17
CA VAL A 123 -12.28 9.92 -3.26
C VAL A 123 -13.76 9.68 -3.47
N ASP A 124 -14.23 9.63 -4.71
CA ASP A 124 -15.64 9.36 -5.04
C ASP A 124 -16.06 7.99 -4.52
N ARG A 125 -15.18 6.99 -4.62
CA ARG A 125 -15.42 5.66 -4.05
C ARG A 125 -15.52 5.70 -2.53
N ILE A 126 -14.65 6.43 -1.85
CA ILE A 126 -14.67 6.58 -0.38
C ILE A 126 -15.96 7.27 0.06
N VAL A 127 -16.34 8.37 -0.59
CA VAL A 127 -17.54 9.15 -0.27
C VAL A 127 -18.80 8.31 -0.49
N THR A 128 -18.90 7.62 -1.63
CA THR A 128 -20.02 6.71 -1.91
C THR A 128 -20.14 5.65 -0.82
N TRP A 129 -19.05 4.96 -0.50
CA TRP A 129 -19.05 3.95 0.56
C TRP A 129 -19.44 4.51 1.92
N TRP A 130 -18.94 5.70 2.27
CA TRP A 130 -19.23 6.36 3.55
C TRP A 130 -20.71 6.71 3.73
N HIS A 131 -21.40 7.05 2.64
CA HIS A 131 -22.83 7.35 2.67
C HIS A 131 -23.70 6.09 2.66
N ASP A 132 -23.27 5.04 1.96
CA ASP A 132 -24.03 3.78 1.85
C ASP A 132 -23.85 2.85 3.06
N THR A 133 -22.78 3.03 3.83
CA THR A 133 -22.49 2.16 4.99
C THR A 133 -23.34 2.55 6.19
N PRO A 134 -24.15 1.63 6.75
CA PRO A 134 -24.94 1.88 7.95
C PRO A 134 -24.04 2.26 9.13
N ARG A 135 -24.44 3.30 9.88
CA ARG A 135 -23.76 3.66 11.14
C ARG A 135 -24.37 2.84 12.28
N SER A 136 -23.53 2.10 12.99
CA SER A 136 -23.85 1.40 14.24
C SER A 136 -24.02 2.35 15.41
#